data_AF-A0A0P0NMJ6-F1
#
_entry.id   AF-A0A0P0NMJ6-F1
#
_cell.length_a   1.000
_cell.length_b   1.000
_cell.length_c   1.000
_cell.angle_alpha   90.00
_cell.angle_beta   90.00
_cell.angle_gamma   90.00
#
_symmetry.space_group_name_H-M   'P 1'
#
loop_
_entity.id
_entity.type
_entity.pdbx_description
1 polymer ?
#
loop_
_entity_poly.entity_id
_entity_poly.type
_entity_poly.pdbx_seq_one_letter_code
_entity_poly.pdbx_strand_id
1 'polypeptide(L)'
;MTTIKAGYLISYDYEFVKTSLPRIYDFVDEIYFAVDVDGKTWAGATLEIDPQFWEWLKAFDKDQKITIYKDQFYVPSLGAMACETRERNLLAQKMGKADWYIQIDADEYYVDFEGFVAALKAYKPVKPTSIYCSVATLFKELPAGFLLIDDSFETLCLATNHPVYDLARNNNAENEKLHWDNLLLHQSWARSADEIQQKLDNWGHKDDFNTKSFFKLWDAIDEHNYNFLRNFHPLDSHIWPKLTFFKGTIDEILNSGELKSFKTKNQGSVKKKNFFSRFWKKIRS
;
A
#
# COMPACT_ATOMS: atom_id res chain seq x y z
N MET A 1 -17.06 -8.44 21.49
CA MET A 1 -16.94 -7.45 20.40
C MET A 1 -15.85 -7.94 19.47
N THR A 2 -15.98 -7.71 18.15
CA THR A 2 -14.93 -8.06 17.18
C THR A 2 -13.79 -7.05 17.32
N THR A 3 -12.58 -7.50 17.64
CA THR A 3 -11.38 -6.65 17.79
C THR A 3 -10.62 -6.56 16.46
N ILE A 4 -10.30 -5.33 16.05
CA ILE A 4 -9.56 -5.00 14.84
C ILE A 4 -8.33 -4.19 15.21
N LYS A 5 -7.16 -4.65 14.79
CA LYS A 5 -5.89 -3.94 15.00
C LYS A 5 -5.28 -3.54 13.66
N ALA A 6 -4.71 -2.33 13.61
CA ALA A 6 -3.98 -1.83 12.47
C ALA A 6 -2.47 -1.78 12.75
N GLY A 7 -1.67 -2.08 11.74
CA GLY A 7 -0.22 -1.94 11.75
C GLY A 7 0.22 -1.05 10.60
N TYR A 8 1.06 -0.05 10.87
CA TYR A 8 1.76 0.74 9.87
C TYR A 8 3.21 0.31 9.79
N LEU A 9 3.73 0.20 8.57
CA LEU A 9 5.14 0.05 8.30
C LEU A 9 5.71 1.44 8.04
N ILE A 10 6.61 1.92 8.90
CA ILE A 10 7.15 3.27 8.81
C ILE A 10 8.51 3.23 8.11
N SER A 11 8.57 3.79 6.91
CA SER A 11 9.77 3.88 6.07
C SER A 11 10.00 5.32 5.59
N TYR A 12 10.63 5.50 4.42
CA TYR A 12 10.94 6.81 3.83
C TYR A 12 9.71 7.66 3.46
N ASP A 13 8.52 7.07 3.46
CA ASP A 13 7.25 7.67 3.08
C ASP A 13 6.35 7.98 4.28
N TYR A 14 6.93 8.01 5.48
CA TYR A 14 6.23 8.22 6.75
C TYR A 14 5.36 9.48 6.81
N GLU A 15 5.68 10.53 6.06
CA GLU A 15 4.89 11.77 6.04
C GLU A 15 3.46 11.54 5.53
N PHE A 16 3.23 10.56 4.64
CA PHE A 16 1.89 10.22 4.14
C PHE A 16 0.96 9.63 5.21
N VAL A 17 1.51 9.20 6.35
CA VAL A 17 0.71 8.81 7.53
C VAL A 17 -0.21 9.95 7.98
N LYS A 18 0.17 11.22 7.78
CA LYS A 18 -0.67 12.37 8.11
C LYS A 18 -1.99 12.41 7.34
N THR A 19 -2.02 11.80 6.14
CA THR A 19 -3.23 11.59 5.34
C THR A 19 -3.87 10.23 5.62
N SER A 20 -3.07 9.18 5.79
CA SER A 20 -3.56 7.81 5.98
C SER A 20 -4.23 7.58 7.34
N LEU A 21 -3.56 7.94 8.44
CA LEU A 21 -3.98 7.62 9.81
C LEU A 21 -5.37 8.18 10.18
N PRO A 22 -5.72 9.44 9.85
CA PRO A 22 -7.05 9.98 10.15
C PRO A 22 -8.21 9.18 9.57
N ARG A 23 -7.97 8.43 8.49
CA ARG A 23 -9.00 7.64 7.81
C ARG A 23 -9.38 6.37 8.58
N ILE A 24 -8.51 5.90 9.46
CA ILE A 24 -8.68 4.60 10.14
C ILE A 24 -8.84 4.72 11.66
N TYR A 25 -8.38 5.82 12.25
CA TYR A 25 -8.15 5.94 13.69
C TYR A 25 -9.38 5.66 14.55
N ASP A 26 -10.55 6.18 14.15
CA ASP A 26 -11.79 6.02 14.92
C ASP A 26 -12.41 4.62 14.82
N PHE A 27 -11.93 3.78 13.91
CA PHE A 27 -12.61 2.54 13.52
C PHE A 27 -11.85 1.27 13.95
N VAL A 28 -10.63 1.40 14.47
CA VAL A 28 -9.80 0.31 15.00
C VAL A 28 -9.62 0.41 16.51
N ASP A 29 -9.32 -0.71 17.14
CA ASP A 29 -9.14 -0.80 18.59
C ASP A 29 -7.72 -0.40 19.02
N GLU A 30 -6.70 -0.80 18.25
CA GLU A 30 -5.29 -0.51 18.51
C GLU A 30 -4.52 -0.30 17.20
N ILE A 31 -3.48 0.55 17.25
CA ILE A 31 -2.63 0.89 16.11
C ILE A 31 -1.17 0.69 16.50
N TYR A 32 -0.40 0.04 15.64
CA TYR A 32 1.02 -0.24 15.86
C TYR A 32 1.85 0.36 14.75
N PHE A 33 2.86 1.16 15.08
CA PHE A 33 3.81 1.70 14.10
C PHE A 33 5.10 0.91 14.22
N ALA A 34 5.42 0.09 13.22
CA ALA A 34 6.70 -0.58 13.10
C ALA A 34 7.76 0.40 12.59
N VAL A 35 8.83 0.56 13.35
CA VAL A 35 9.97 1.44 13.02
C VAL A 35 11.26 0.68 13.25
N ASP A 36 12.12 0.60 12.24
CA ASP A 36 13.42 -0.06 12.40
C ASP A 36 14.26 0.63 13.48
N VAL A 37 14.83 -0.17 14.39
CA VAL A 37 15.54 0.34 15.57
C VAL A 37 16.79 1.14 15.21
N ASP A 38 17.42 0.84 14.08
CA ASP A 38 18.61 1.52 13.58
C ASP A 38 18.28 2.60 12.54
N GLY A 39 16.98 2.87 12.31
CA GLY A 39 16.54 3.78 11.27
C GLY A 39 16.98 3.30 9.89
N LYS A 40 16.73 2.03 9.55
CA LYS A 40 17.03 1.48 8.21
C LYS A 40 15.77 1.22 7.41
N THR A 41 15.83 1.52 6.11
CA THR A 41 14.85 1.02 5.15
C THR A 41 15.10 -0.47 4.87
N TRP A 42 14.17 -1.15 4.22
CA TRP A 42 14.35 -2.56 3.81
C TRP A 42 15.54 -2.78 2.87
N ALA A 43 15.98 -1.74 2.15
CA ALA A 43 17.16 -1.76 1.28
C ALA A 43 18.47 -1.39 2.01
N GLY A 44 18.41 -1.06 3.31
CA GLY A 44 19.58 -0.69 4.13
C GLY A 44 19.98 0.78 4.06
N ALA A 45 19.20 1.61 3.36
CA ALA A 45 19.39 3.06 3.39
C ALA A 45 19.05 3.59 4.78
N THR A 46 19.74 4.66 5.21
CA THR A 46 19.39 5.34 6.46
C THR A 46 18.09 6.12 6.27
N LEU A 47 17.20 5.98 7.23
CA LEU A 47 15.93 6.67 7.39
C LEU A 47 16.05 7.61 8.58
N GLU A 48 15.87 8.90 8.32
CA GLU A 48 15.76 9.92 9.35
C GLU A 48 14.30 10.41 9.37
N ILE A 49 13.65 10.26 10.53
CA ILE A 49 12.28 10.72 10.75
C ILE A 49 12.36 12.01 11.55
N ASP A 50 11.78 13.09 11.01
CA ASP A 50 11.76 14.39 11.66
C ASP A 50 11.15 14.27 13.06
N PRO A 51 11.80 14.76 14.14
CA PRO A 51 11.22 14.81 15.47
C PRO A 51 9.80 15.39 15.52
N GLN A 52 9.46 16.36 14.65
CA GLN A 52 8.13 16.95 14.54
C GLN A 52 7.06 15.94 14.14
N PHE A 53 7.40 14.87 13.43
CA PHE A 53 6.47 13.78 13.12
C PHE A 53 5.99 13.08 14.39
N TRP A 54 6.90 12.80 15.33
CA TRP A 54 6.56 12.15 16.59
C TRP A 54 5.77 13.08 17.52
N GLU A 55 6.08 14.38 17.49
CA GLU A 55 5.32 15.41 18.21
C GLU A 55 3.88 15.49 17.68
N TRP A 56 3.72 15.53 16.35
CA TRP A 56 2.41 15.49 15.70
C TRP A 56 1.64 14.22 16.05
N LEU A 57 2.28 13.04 15.97
CA LEU A 57 1.64 11.76 16.25
C LEU A 57 1.12 11.68 17.69
N LYS A 58 1.93 12.17 18.64
CA LYS A 58 1.54 12.25 20.06
C LYS A 58 0.36 13.21 20.29
N ALA A 59 0.30 14.32 19.56
CA ALA A 59 -0.82 15.25 19.62
C ALA A 59 -2.09 14.70 18.95
N PHE A 60 -1.92 13.86 17.92
CA PHE A 60 -2.99 13.22 17.19
C PHE A 60 -3.65 12.07 17.99
N ASP A 61 -2.87 11.25 18.71
CA ASP A 61 -3.34 10.08 19.47
C ASP A 61 -4.09 10.44 20.77
N LYS A 62 -5.31 10.97 20.61
CA LYS A 62 -6.16 11.43 21.72
C LYS A 62 -6.66 10.28 22.62
N ASP A 63 -6.75 9.07 22.08
CA ASP A 63 -7.32 7.89 22.75
C ASP A 63 -6.24 6.94 23.26
N GLN A 64 -4.96 7.27 23.05
CA GLN A 64 -3.82 6.44 23.45
C GLN A 64 -3.84 5.04 22.82
N LYS A 65 -4.28 4.96 21.55
CA LYS A 65 -4.39 3.71 20.79
C LYS A 65 -3.11 3.37 20.02
N ILE A 66 -2.15 4.30 19.92
CA ILE A 66 -0.95 4.13 19.10
C ILE A 66 0.22 3.60 19.93
N THR A 67 0.78 2.48 19.51
CA THR A 67 2.01 1.89 20.07
C THR A 67 3.14 1.97 19.05
N ILE A 68 4.28 2.54 19.44
CA ILE A 68 5.50 2.50 18.63
C ILE A 68 6.23 1.19 18.91
N TYR A 69 6.33 0.34 17.89
CA TYR A 69 7.07 -0.91 17.93
C TYR A 69 8.42 -0.74 17.22
N LYS A 70 9.51 -0.82 18.00
CA LYS A 70 10.87 -0.80 17.48
C LYS A 70 11.47 -2.20 17.53
N ASP A 71 12.06 -2.64 16.42
CA ASP A 71 12.79 -3.90 16.32
C ASP A 71 13.81 -3.83 15.17
N GLN A 72 14.64 -4.86 15.03
CA GLN A 72 15.53 -5.03 13.89
C GLN A 72 14.78 -5.64 12.71
N PHE A 73 14.29 -4.79 11.80
CA PHE A 73 13.58 -5.23 10.59
C PHE A 73 14.53 -5.43 9.42
N TYR A 74 15.48 -4.50 9.23
CA TYR A 74 16.51 -4.64 8.22
C TYR A 74 17.55 -5.71 8.62
N VAL A 75 17.80 -6.65 7.71
CA VAL A 75 18.85 -7.67 7.85
C VAL A 75 19.71 -7.64 6.58
N PRO A 76 21.00 -7.29 6.64
CA PRO A 76 21.85 -7.11 5.45
C PRO A 76 21.95 -8.33 4.52
N SER A 77 21.81 -9.54 5.07
CA SER A 77 21.85 -10.78 4.30
C SER A 77 20.53 -11.12 3.58
N LEU A 78 19.48 -10.33 3.77
CA LEU A 78 18.17 -10.50 3.14
C LEU A 78 17.95 -9.43 2.06
N GLY A 79 17.19 -9.78 1.02
CA GLY A 79 16.70 -8.80 0.05
C GLY A 79 15.58 -7.93 0.64
N ALA A 80 15.34 -6.75 0.08
CA ALA A 80 14.36 -5.78 0.60
C ALA A 80 12.96 -6.39 0.81
N MET A 81 12.47 -7.18 -0.16
CA MET A 81 11.19 -7.88 -0.06
C MET A 81 11.13 -8.88 1.12
N ALA A 82 12.25 -9.53 1.44
CA ALA A 82 12.34 -10.43 2.59
C ALA A 82 12.38 -9.66 3.91
N CYS A 83 13.06 -8.51 3.97
CA CYS A 83 13.01 -7.58 5.11
C CYS A 83 11.59 -7.05 5.33
N GLU A 84 10.88 -6.63 4.28
CA GLU A 84 9.48 -6.20 4.36
C GLU A 84 8.59 -7.33 4.92
N THR A 85 8.67 -8.53 4.34
CA THR A 85 7.88 -9.69 4.80
C THR A 85 8.19 -10.03 6.25
N ARG A 86 9.46 -9.91 6.65
CA ARG A 86 9.91 -10.09 8.02
C ARG A 86 9.27 -9.07 8.96
N GLU A 87 9.30 -7.78 8.62
CA GLU A 87 8.69 -6.71 9.40
C GLU A 87 7.19 -6.95 9.60
N ARG A 88 6.46 -7.29 8.53
CA ARG A 88 5.02 -7.59 8.60
C ARG A 88 4.70 -8.72 9.57
N ASN A 89 5.49 -9.80 9.55
CA ASN A 89 5.29 -10.93 10.48
C ASN A 89 5.64 -10.55 11.92
N LEU A 90 6.73 -9.80 12.14
CA LEU A 90 7.07 -9.31 13.48
C LEU A 90 6.02 -8.36 14.04
N LEU A 91 5.54 -7.43 13.21
CA LEU A 91 4.46 -6.51 13.55
C LEU A 91 3.19 -7.28 13.92
N ALA A 92 2.80 -8.28 13.13
CA ALA A 92 1.66 -9.14 13.44
C ALA A 92 1.82 -9.87 14.79
N GLN A 93 3.01 -10.38 15.09
CA GLN A 93 3.30 -10.98 16.41
C GLN A 93 3.17 -9.95 17.53
N LYS A 94 3.69 -8.73 17.32
CA LYS A 94 3.62 -7.64 18.30
C LYS A 94 2.20 -7.17 18.57
N MET A 95 1.35 -7.12 17.54
CA MET A 95 -0.06 -6.76 17.65
C MET A 95 -0.84 -7.72 18.55
N GLY A 96 -0.33 -8.93 18.79
CA GLY A 96 -0.98 -9.93 19.63
C GLY A 96 -2.30 -10.39 19.05
N LYS A 97 -3.22 -10.89 19.88
CA LYS A 97 -4.48 -11.46 19.39
C LYS A 97 -5.48 -10.37 18.98
N ALA A 98 -6.05 -10.51 17.78
CA ALA A 98 -7.19 -9.78 17.26
C ALA A 98 -8.09 -10.70 16.42
N ASP A 99 -9.33 -10.30 16.15
CA ASP A 99 -10.21 -10.99 15.20
C ASP A 99 -9.84 -10.63 13.75
N TRP A 100 -9.39 -9.39 13.51
CA TRP A 100 -8.89 -8.92 12.23
C TRP A 100 -7.62 -8.08 12.39
N TYR A 101 -6.71 -8.28 11.44
CA TYR A 101 -5.44 -7.57 11.31
C TYR A 101 -5.45 -6.83 9.99
N ILE A 102 -5.11 -5.56 10.05
CA ILE A 102 -4.95 -4.67 8.90
C ILE A 102 -3.51 -4.19 8.92
N GLN A 103 -2.78 -4.31 7.81
CA GLN A 103 -1.45 -3.73 7.67
C GLN A 103 -1.41 -2.80 6.47
N ILE A 104 -0.91 -1.59 6.71
CA ILE A 104 -1.06 -0.42 5.85
C ILE A 104 0.33 0.16 5.60
N ASP A 105 0.63 0.47 4.34
CA ASP A 105 1.82 1.27 4.02
C ASP A 105 1.47 2.76 4.17
N ALA A 106 2.45 3.61 4.49
CA ALA A 106 2.18 5.01 4.82
C ALA A 106 1.42 5.78 3.71
N ASP A 107 1.62 5.40 2.45
CA ASP A 107 1.04 6.01 1.26
C ASP A 107 -0.30 5.39 0.81
N GLU A 108 -0.98 4.62 1.67
CA GLU A 108 -2.25 3.96 1.38
C GLU A 108 -3.43 4.55 2.14
N TYR A 109 -4.49 4.91 1.43
CA TYR A 109 -5.65 5.62 1.97
C TYR A 109 -6.96 4.89 1.67
N TYR A 110 -7.71 4.56 2.71
CA TYR A 110 -9.02 3.94 2.56
C TYR A 110 -10.08 4.96 2.11
N VAL A 111 -10.82 4.62 1.05
CA VAL A 111 -11.91 5.46 0.52
C VAL A 111 -13.17 5.38 1.38
N ASP A 112 -13.50 4.18 1.87
CA ASP A 112 -14.59 3.94 2.83
C ASP A 112 -14.16 2.91 3.88
N PHE A 113 -13.47 3.38 4.93
CA PHE A 113 -12.97 2.51 5.98
C PHE A 113 -14.05 2.09 6.98
N GLU A 114 -15.02 2.97 7.24
CA GLU A 114 -16.14 2.67 8.13
C GLU A 114 -16.97 1.49 7.58
N GLY A 115 -17.34 1.56 6.30
CA GLY A 115 -18.06 0.47 5.63
C GLY A 115 -17.24 -0.82 5.58
N PHE A 116 -15.93 -0.72 5.33
CA PHE A 116 -15.02 -1.86 5.36
C PHE A 116 -14.98 -2.54 6.74
N VAL A 117 -14.81 -1.78 7.82
CA VAL A 117 -14.80 -2.28 9.20
C VAL A 117 -16.16 -2.87 9.58
N ALA A 118 -17.26 -2.24 9.19
CA ALA A 118 -18.60 -2.78 9.42
C ALA A 118 -18.77 -4.16 8.77
N ALA A 119 -18.29 -4.33 7.53
CA ALA A 119 -18.29 -5.62 6.83
C ALA A 119 -17.42 -6.67 7.54
N LEU A 120 -16.20 -6.32 7.98
CA LEU A 120 -15.34 -7.21 8.76
C LEU A 120 -16.00 -7.66 10.07
N LYS A 121 -16.67 -6.74 10.79
CA LYS A 121 -17.35 -7.05 12.05
C LYS A 121 -18.51 -8.02 11.86
N ALA A 122 -19.26 -7.87 10.76
CA ALA A 122 -20.37 -8.73 10.38
C ALA A 122 -19.93 -10.11 9.84
N TYR A 123 -18.78 -10.18 9.17
CA TYR A 123 -18.27 -11.40 8.58
C TYR A 123 -17.67 -12.35 9.63
N LYS A 124 -18.14 -13.60 9.67
CA LYS A 124 -17.70 -14.64 10.61
C LYS A 124 -17.05 -15.80 9.85
N PRO A 125 -15.75 -15.69 9.50
CA PRO A 125 -15.05 -16.73 8.75
C PRO A 125 -14.93 -18.01 9.58
N VAL A 126 -15.10 -19.17 8.94
CA VAL A 126 -14.90 -20.50 9.53
C VAL A 126 -13.51 -21.08 9.28
N LYS A 127 -12.71 -20.38 8.48
CA LYS A 127 -11.34 -20.74 8.08
C LYS A 127 -10.46 -19.48 8.07
N PRO A 128 -9.13 -19.61 8.06
CA PRO A 128 -8.25 -18.49 7.77
C PRO A 128 -8.65 -17.79 6.47
N THR A 129 -8.71 -16.46 6.50
CA THR A 129 -9.25 -15.64 5.41
C THR A 129 -8.45 -14.36 5.27
N SER A 130 -8.25 -13.96 4.03
CA SER A 130 -7.65 -12.70 3.61
C SER A 130 -8.60 -11.98 2.65
N ILE A 131 -8.80 -10.69 2.89
CA ILE A 131 -9.67 -9.83 2.11
C ILE A 131 -8.80 -9.01 1.16
N TYR A 132 -9.02 -9.22 -0.14
CA TYR A 132 -8.39 -8.48 -1.21
C TYR A 132 -9.37 -7.48 -1.80
N CYS A 133 -8.89 -6.28 -2.05
CA CYS A 133 -9.70 -5.19 -2.59
C CYS A 133 -8.95 -4.51 -3.73
N SER A 134 -9.67 -3.71 -4.49
CA SER A 134 -9.12 -2.96 -5.62
C SER A 134 -8.23 -1.81 -5.17
N VAL A 135 -7.20 -1.52 -5.96
CA VAL A 135 -6.29 -0.39 -5.74
C VAL A 135 -6.41 0.63 -6.88
N ALA A 136 -6.67 1.88 -6.50
CA ALA A 136 -6.57 3.04 -7.36
C ALA A 136 -5.19 3.69 -7.13
N THR A 137 -4.28 3.56 -8.08
CA THR A 137 -2.91 4.04 -7.93
C THR A 137 -2.78 5.48 -8.47
N LEU A 138 -2.31 6.41 -7.64
CA LEU A 138 -1.97 7.77 -8.08
C LEU A 138 -0.64 7.75 -8.83
N PHE A 139 -0.67 8.26 -10.06
CA PHE A 139 0.44 8.28 -10.98
C PHE A 139 1.29 9.55 -10.86
N LYS A 140 0.66 10.72 -10.75
CA LYS A 140 1.37 12.00 -10.68
C LYS A 140 0.54 13.06 -9.98
N GLU A 141 1.18 13.87 -9.16
CA GLU A 141 0.60 15.11 -8.63
C GLU A 141 0.86 16.24 -9.63
N LEU A 142 -0.18 17.02 -9.92
CA LEU A 142 -0.18 18.17 -10.82
C LEU A 142 -0.67 19.41 -10.04
N PRO A 143 -0.38 20.63 -10.51
CA PRO A 143 -0.79 21.86 -9.80
C PRO A 143 -2.30 21.95 -9.50
N ALA A 144 -3.13 21.34 -10.35
CA ALA A 144 -4.59 21.38 -10.22
C ALA A 144 -5.21 20.09 -9.64
N GLY A 145 -4.42 19.05 -9.35
CA GLY A 145 -4.93 17.80 -8.81
C GLY A 145 -4.02 16.60 -9.12
N PHE A 146 -4.60 15.43 -9.35
CA PHE A 146 -3.85 14.19 -9.46
C PHE A 146 -4.23 13.39 -10.71
N LEU A 147 -3.24 12.75 -11.31
CA LEU A 147 -3.43 11.71 -12.31
C LEU A 147 -3.54 10.37 -11.60
N LEU A 148 -4.62 9.65 -11.88
CA LEU A 148 -4.88 8.30 -11.38
C LEU A 148 -4.77 7.30 -12.54
N ILE A 149 -4.24 6.11 -12.25
CA ILE A 149 -4.24 4.99 -13.18
C ILE A 149 -5.65 4.40 -13.25
N ASP A 150 -6.26 4.47 -14.43
CA ASP A 150 -7.61 3.97 -14.68
C ASP A 150 -7.59 2.65 -15.46
N ASP A 151 -8.65 1.85 -15.29
CA ASP A 151 -8.80 0.50 -15.81
C ASP A 151 -7.72 -0.50 -15.33
N SER A 152 -7.06 -0.24 -14.19
CA SER A 152 -6.09 -1.18 -13.61
C SER A 152 -6.78 -2.47 -13.10
N PHE A 153 -6.01 -3.54 -12.96
CA PHE A 153 -6.43 -4.81 -12.35
C PHE A 153 -5.77 -5.04 -10.98
N GLU A 154 -5.23 -3.97 -10.40
CA GLU A 154 -4.43 -4.04 -9.19
C GLU A 154 -5.33 -4.33 -8.00
N THR A 155 -4.94 -5.34 -7.22
CA THR A 155 -5.63 -5.72 -5.99
C THR A 155 -4.61 -5.96 -4.89
N LEU A 156 -4.99 -5.67 -3.66
CA LEU A 156 -4.11 -5.75 -2.53
C LEU A 156 -4.85 -6.33 -1.32
N CYS A 157 -4.14 -7.10 -0.48
CA CYS A 157 -4.70 -7.68 0.74
C CYS A 157 -4.84 -6.60 1.83
N LEU A 158 -6.07 -6.22 2.15
CA LEU A 158 -6.38 -5.16 3.13
C LEU A 158 -6.60 -5.68 4.55
N ALA A 159 -7.04 -6.92 4.70
CA ALA A 159 -7.26 -7.49 6.03
C ALA A 159 -7.09 -9.01 6.03
N THR A 160 -6.75 -9.56 7.19
CA THR A 160 -6.77 -11.01 7.42
C THR A 160 -7.13 -11.32 8.88
N ASN A 161 -7.72 -12.49 9.13
CA ASN A 161 -7.89 -13.03 10.48
C ASN A 161 -6.74 -13.98 10.90
N HIS A 162 -5.76 -14.21 10.01
CA HIS A 162 -4.62 -15.09 10.22
C HIS A 162 -3.37 -14.43 9.61
N PRO A 163 -2.66 -13.57 10.36
CA PRO A 163 -1.62 -12.67 9.84
C PRO A 163 -0.26 -13.37 9.73
N VAL A 164 -0.20 -14.46 8.96
CA VAL A 164 1.04 -15.14 8.59
C VAL A 164 1.32 -14.86 7.12
N TYR A 165 2.44 -14.19 6.84
CA TYR A 165 2.76 -13.68 5.51
C TYR A 165 3.98 -14.35 4.90
N ASP A 166 3.86 -14.81 3.65
CA ASP A 166 4.94 -15.47 2.91
C ASP A 166 5.68 -14.52 1.96
N LEU A 167 5.02 -13.43 1.54
CA LEU A 167 5.57 -12.44 0.61
C LEU A 167 4.85 -11.10 0.76
N ALA A 168 5.55 -10.07 1.23
CA ALA A 168 4.95 -8.79 1.59
C ALA A 168 3.71 -9.06 2.47
N ARG A 169 2.57 -8.46 2.14
CA ARG A 169 1.28 -8.68 2.82
C ARG A 169 0.46 -9.85 2.27
N ASN A 170 1.01 -10.68 1.39
CA ASN A 170 0.32 -11.88 0.95
C ASN A 170 0.42 -12.97 2.01
N ASN A 171 -0.73 -13.42 2.48
CA ASN A 171 -0.79 -14.61 3.33
C ASN A 171 -0.47 -15.88 2.57
N ASN A 172 -0.07 -16.89 3.33
CA ASN A 172 0.22 -18.23 2.84
C ASN A 172 -1.02 -18.90 2.21
N ALA A 173 -0.84 -20.10 1.67
CA ALA A 173 -1.90 -20.84 0.99
C ALA A 173 -3.04 -21.32 1.91
N GLU A 174 -2.91 -21.21 3.23
CA GLU A 174 -3.94 -21.62 4.19
C GLU A 174 -5.11 -20.64 4.25
N ASN A 175 -4.87 -19.38 3.87
CA ASN A 175 -5.90 -18.35 3.84
C ASN A 175 -6.76 -18.43 2.57
N GLU A 176 -8.07 -18.53 2.75
CA GLU A 176 -9.02 -18.25 1.69
C GLU A 176 -8.89 -16.78 1.26
N LYS A 177 -8.78 -16.54 -0.04
CA LYS A 177 -8.70 -15.19 -0.62
C LYS A 177 -10.08 -14.78 -1.10
N LEU A 178 -10.68 -13.81 -0.43
CA LEU A 178 -11.96 -13.22 -0.83
C LEU A 178 -11.72 -11.85 -1.46
N HIS A 179 -12.49 -11.52 -2.48
CA HIS A 179 -12.43 -10.21 -3.14
C HIS A 179 -13.66 -9.39 -2.76
N TRP A 180 -13.45 -8.23 -2.13
CA TRP A 180 -14.51 -7.30 -1.76
C TRP A 180 -14.48 -6.05 -2.64
N ASP A 181 -15.65 -5.43 -2.81
CA ASP A 181 -15.85 -4.22 -3.61
C ASP A 181 -15.52 -2.96 -2.80
N ASN A 182 -14.35 -2.96 -2.15
CA ASN A 182 -13.79 -1.79 -1.49
C ASN A 182 -12.62 -1.26 -2.33
N LEU A 183 -12.33 0.03 -2.17
CA LEU A 183 -11.25 0.72 -2.89
C LEU A 183 -10.23 1.29 -1.91
N LEU A 184 -8.96 1.03 -2.21
CA LEU A 184 -7.81 1.68 -1.59
C LEU A 184 -7.19 2.66 -2.59
N LEU A 185 -6.98 3.91 -2.20
CA LEU A 185 -6.18 4.86 -2.98
C LEU A 185 -4.71 4.71 -2.56
N HIS A 186 -3.80 4.49 -3.51
CA HIS A 186 -2.37 4.30 -3.25
C HIS A 186 -1.54 5.43 -3.87
N GLN A 187 -0.90 6.28 -3.04
CA GLN A 187 -0.05 7.39 -3.48
C GLN A 187 1.37 6.93 -3.86
N SER A 188 1.41 6.01 -4.82
CA SER A 188 2.63 5.33 -5.22
C SER A 188 3.58 6.23 -6.03
N TRP A 189 3.10 6.86 -7.10
CA TRP A 189 3.94 7.62 -8.06
C TRP A 189 3.64 9.12 -8.09
N ALA A 190 2.57 9.56 -7.45
CA ALA A 190 2.27 10.97 -7.25
C ALA A 190 3.11 11.55 -6.11
N ARG A 191 4.38 11.82 -6.42
CA ARG A 191 5.40 12.32 -5.51
C ARG A 191 6.28 13.34 -6.21
N SER A 192 7.17 14.00 -5.48
CA SER A 192 8.17 14.89 -6.09
C SER A 192 9.13 14.13 -7.00
N ALA A 193 9.79 14.85 -7.91
CA ALA A 193 10.78 14.26 -8.81
C ALA A 193 11.93 13.55 -8.04
N ASP A 194 12.40 14.14 -6.95
CA ASP A 194 13.46 13.57 -6.12
C ASP A 194 12.99 12.27 -5.44
N GLU A 195 11.76 12.23 -4.93
CA GLU A 195 11.19 11.00 -4.35
C GLU A 195 10.99 9.90 -5.38
N ILE A 196 10.60 10.24 -6.61
CA ILE A 196 10.46 9.24 -7.68
C ILE A 196 11.82 8.70 -8.11
N GLN A 197 12.84 9.57 -8.19
CA GLN A 197 14.20 9.12 -8.45
C GLN A 197 14.68 8.19 -7.34
N GLN A 198 14.51 8.57 -6.07
CA GLN A 198 14.83 7.74 -4.91
C GLN A 198 14.07 6.40 -4.94
N LYS A 199 12.78 6.41 -5.28
CA LYS A 199 11.97 5.20 -5.42
C LYS A 199 12.52 4.29 -6.51
N LEU A 200 12.82 4.82 -7.70
CA LEU A 200 13.36 4.05 -8.81
C LEU A 200 14.73 3.43 -8.48
N ASP A 201 15.55 4.09 -7.67
CA ASP A 201 16.86 3.59 -7.26
C ASP A 201 16.77 2.48 -6.19
N ASN A 202 15.67 2.45 -5.41
CA ASN A 202 15.44 1.50 -4.33
C ASN A 202 14.42 0.39 -4.67
N TRP A 203 13.70 0.51 -5.79
CA TRP A 203 12.66 -0.45 -6.14
C TRP A 203 13.25 -1.84 -6.43
N GLY A 204 12.60 -2.90 -5.91
CA GLY A 204 13.04 -4.28 -6.10
C GLY A 204 13.14 -4.76 -7.56
N HIS A 205 12.58 -3.99 -8.50
CA HIS A 205 12.58 -4.23 -9.95
C HIS A 205 13.44 -3.23 -10.74
N LYS A 206 14.30 -2.45 -10.09
CA LYS A 206 15.10 -1.39 -10.75
C LYS A 206 15.96 -1.89 -11.92
N ASP A 207 16.37 -3.16 -11.89
CA ASP A 207 17.22 -3.78 -12.90
C ASP A 207 16.41 -4.47 -14.03
N ASP A 208 15.07 -4.47 -13.93
CA ASP A 208 14.18 -5.16 -14.88
C ASP A 208 13.73 -4.25 -16.05
N PHE A 209 14.01 -2.94 -15.99
CA PHE A 209 13.64 -1.96 -17.02
C PHE A 209 14.57 -0.73 -17.00
N ASN A 210 14.46 0.15 -17.99
CA ASN A 210 15.24 1.39 -18.02
C ASN A 210 14.60 2.47 -17.12
N THR A 211 15.05 2.54 -15.87
CA THR A 211 14.59 3.52 -14.87
C THR A 211 14.70 4.97 -15.34
N LYS A 212 15.78 5.32 -16.06
CA LYS A 212 15.98 6.69 -16.58
C LYS A 212 14.96 7.06 -17.65
N SER A 213 14.67 6.15 -18.58
CA SER A 213 13.65 6.38 -19.60
C SER A 213 12.26 6.48 -18.99
N PHE A 214 11.96 5.64 -18.00
CA PHE A 214 10.69 5.70 -17.29
C PHE A 214 10.53 6.98 -16.47
N PHE A 215 11.58 7.43 -15.78
CA PHE A 215 11.58 8.72 -15.07
C PHE A 215 11.27 9.87 -16.02
N LYS A 216 11.95 9.94 -17.18
CA LYS A 216 11.69 10.96 -18.20
C LYS A 216 10.26 10.92 -18.75
N LEU A 217 9.71 9.72 -18.93
CA LEU A 217 8.30 9.56 -19.30
C LEU A 217 7.41 10.17 -18.23
N TRP A 218 7.55 9.74 -16.98
CA TRP A 218 6.77 10.23 -15.84
C TRP A 218 6.87 11.76 -15.69
N ASP A 219 8.09 12.31 -15.79
CA ASP A 219 8.35 13.74 -15.67
C ASP A 219 7.67 14.56 -16.78
N ALA A 220 7.62 14.03 -18.01
CA ALA A 220 6.99 14.70 -19.14
C ALA A 220 5.45 14.72 -19.11
N ILE A 221 4.79 13.91 -18.28
CA ILE A 221 3.32 13.86 -18.23
C ILE A 221 2.73 15.04 -17.46
N ASP A 222 1.70 15.68 -17.99
CA ASP A 222 1.02 16.85 -17.41
C ASP A 222 -0.51 16.83 -17.66
N GLU A 223 -1.21 17.89 -17.22
CA GLU A 223 -2.66 18.04 -17.42
C GLU A 223 -3.10 18.13 -18.90
N HIS A 224 -2.18 18.39 -19.82
CA HIS A 224 -2.46 18.59 -21.24
C HIS A 224 -2.22 17.33 -22.07
N ASN A 225 -1.36 16.42 -21.61
CA ASN A 225 -0.91 15.27 -22.40
C ASN A 225 -1.23 13.89 -21.78
N TYR A 226 -1.66 13.82 -20.51
CA TYR A 226 -1.90 12.54 -19.82
C TYR A 226 -2.88 11.63 -20.58
N ASN A 227 -3.85 12.23 -21.26
CA ASN A 227 -4.89 11.55 -22.00
C ASN A 227 -4.36 10.85 -23.27
N PHE A 228 -3.12 11.08 -23.69
CA PHE A 228 -2.48 10.36 -24.80
C PHE A 228 -1.65 9.15 -24.34
N LEU A 229 -1.30 9.09 -23.05
CA LEU A 229 -0.51 7.99 -22.51
C LEU A 229 -1.34 6.70 -22.42
N ARG A 230 -0.83 5.62 -23.00
CA ARG A 230 -1.50 4.32 -23.01
C ARG A 230 -0.53 3.19 -22.71
N ASN A 231 -1.01 2.18 -22.00
CA ASN A 231 -0.30 0.93 -21.72
C ASN A 231 1.15 1.14 -21.26
N PHE A 232 1.34 1.92 -20.20
CA PHE A 232 2.63 2.56 -19.88
C PHE A 232 3.32 1.98 -18.64
N HIS A 233 2.81 0.88 -18.10
CA HIS A 233 3.46 0.19 -16.98
C HIS A 233 4.86 -0.31 -17.39
N PRO A 234 5.90 -0.11 -16.55
CA PRO A 234 7.29 -0.39 -16.92
C PRO A 234 7.60 -1.87 -17.17
N LEU A 235 6.89 -2.78 -16.51
CA LEU A 235 7.08 -4.24 -16.63
C LEU A 235 6.03 -4.96 -17.51
N ASP A 236 4.73 -4.71 -17.30
CA ASP A 236 3.65 -5.24 -18.13
C ASP A 236 2.68 -4.14 -18.53
N SER A 237 2.83 -3.66 -19.77
CA SER A 237 2.10 -2.55 -20.36
C SER A 237 0.58 -2.60 -20.15
N HIS A 238 -0.04 -3.77 -20.03
CA HIS A 238 -1.50 -3.91 -19.90
C HIS A 238 -2.05 -3.57 -18.51
N ILE A 239 -1.19 -3.51 -17.49
CA ILE A 239 -1.61 -3.25 -16.10
C ILE A 239 -2.03 -1.79 -15.92
N TRP A 240 -1.42 -0.86 -16.66
CA TRP A 240 -1.75 0.57 -16.64
C TRP A 240 -2.25 1.05 -18.01
N PRO A 241 -3.54 0.83 -18.34
CA PRO A 241 -4.07 1.12 -19.67
C PRO A 241 -4.10 2.60 -20.00
N LYS A 242 -4.49 3.46 -19.05
CA LYS A 242 -4.69 4.90 -19.27
C LYS A 242 -4.65 5.67 -17.95
N LEU A 243 -4.61 6.99 -18.05
CA LEU A 243 -4.71 7.91 -16.93
C LEU A 243 -6.05 8.65 -16.96
N THR A 244 -6.57 8.99 -15.78
CA THR A 244 -7.67 9.94 -15.60
C THR A 244 -7.24 11.06 -14.65
N PHE A 245 -7.81 12.25 -14.80
CA PHE A 245 -7.46 13.42 -13.99
C PHE A 245 -8.55 13.70 -12.95
N PHE A 246 -8.14 13.74 -11.69
CA PHE A 246 -8.97 14.16 -10.56
C PHE A 246 -8.53 15.54 -10.10
N LYS A 247 -9.44 16.51 -10.15
CA LYS A 247 -9.17 17.89 -9.72
C LYS A 247 -9.29 18.00 -8.20
N GLY A 248 -8.37 18.75 -7.59
CA GLY A 248 -8.41 19.10 -6.17
C GLY A 248 -7.28 18.50 -5.35
N THR A 249 -7.27 18.82 -4.07
CA THR A 249 -6.34 18.27 -3.09
C THR A 249 -6.61 16.78 -2.84
N ILE A 250 -5.64 16.08 -2.23
CA ILE A 250 -5.79 14.67 -1.89
C ILE A 250 -7.04 14.42 -1.00
N ASP A 251 -7.31 15.32 -0.06
CA ASP A 251 -8.47 15.23 0.83
C ASP A 251 -9.79 15.45 0.07
N GLU A 252 -9.83 16.38 -0.88
CA GLU A 252 -11.01 16.60 -1.73
C GLU A 252 -11.30 15.36 -2.57
N ILE A 253 -10.26 14.76 -3.16
CA ILE A 253 -10.36 13.54 -3.98
C ILE A 253 -10.84 12.36 -3.15
N LEU A 254 -10.24 12.12 -1.97
CA LEU A 254 -10.62 11.03 -1.05
C LEU A 254 -12.07 11.11 -0.59
N ASN A 255 -12.63 12.31 -0.53
CA ASN A 255 -14.02 12.53 -0.10
C ASN A 255 -15.00 12.69 -1.28
N SER A 256 -14.51 12.69 -2.52
CA SER A 256 -15.32 12.89 -3.72
C SER A 256 -16.26 11.70 -4.01
N GLY A 257 -17.44 11.99 -4.55
CA GLY A 257 -18.35 10.96 -5.08
C GLY A 257 -17.78 10.25 -6.32
N GLU A 258 -16.96 10.96 -7.10
CA GLU A 258 -16.24 10.40 -8.25
C GLU A 258 -15.33 9.25 -7.83
N LEU A 259 -14.46 9.44 -6.84
CA LEU A 259 -13.59 8.37 -6.35
C LEU A 259 -14.37 7.24 -5.69
N LYS A 260 -15.43 7.54 -4.92
CA LYS A 260 -16.28 6.50 -4.30
C LYS A 260 -17.00 5.61 -5.32
N SER A 261 -17.26 6.15 -6.52
CA SER A 261 -17.87 5.40 -7.63
C SER A 261 -16.84 4.84 -8.61
N PHE A 262 -15.55 5.10 -8.37
CA PHE A 262 -14.46 4.65 -9.22
C PHE A 262 -14.38 3.12 -9.20
N LYS A 263 -14.36 2.53 -10.39
CA LYS A 263 -14.26 1.09 -10.56
C LYS A 263 -12.96 0.78 -11.26
N THR A 264 -12.13 -0.04 -10.62
CA THR A 264 -11.08 -0.74 -11.33
C THR A 264 -11.70 -1.87 -12.15
N LYS A 265 -10.96 -2.42 -13.12
CA LYS A 265 -11.48 -3.59 -13.83
C LYS A 265 -11.47 -4.78 -12.87
N ASN A 266 -12.68 -5.29 -12.58
CA ASN A 266 -12.83 -6.57 -11.91
C ASN A 266 -11.96 -7.62 -12.64
N GLN A 267 -11.28 -8.47 -11.88
CA GLN A 267 -10.67 -9.69 -12.40
C GLN A 267 -11.80 -10.66 -12.83
N GLY A 268 -12.58 -10.29 -13.84
CA GLY A 268 -13.58 -11.15 -14.44
C GLY A 268 -12.85 -12.34 -15.03
N SER A 269 -12.96 -13.50 -14.37
CA SER A 269 -12.45 -14.81 -14.78
C SER A 269 -11.36 -14.72 -15.85
N VAL A 270 -10.19 -14.16 -15.50
CA VAL A 270 -9.03 -14.31 -16.37
C VAL A 270 -8.81 -15.82 -16.41
N LYS A 271 -9.22 -16.46 -17.51
CA LYS A 271 -8.89 -17.86 -17.80
C LYS A 271 -7.42 -17.98 -17.44
N LYS A 272 -7.09 -18.79 -16.44
CA LYS A 272 -5.72 -19.06 -15.99
C LYS A 272 -4.89 -19.48 -17.20
N LYS A 273 -4.37 -18.52 -17.95
CA LYS A 273 -3.19 -18.71 -18.76
C LYS A 273 -2.09 -18.66 -17.72
N ASN A 274 -1.53 -19.84 -17.44
CA ASN A 274 -0.37 -20.06 -16.57
C ASN A 274 0.81 -19.20 -17.05
N PHE A 275 0.78 -17.89 -16.80
CA PHE A 275 1.84 -16.97 -17.20
C PHE A 275 2.66 -16.48 -16.00
N PHE A 276 2.14 -16.59 -14.77
CA PHE A 276 2.85 -16.13 -13.56
C PHE A 276 3.51 -17.24 -12.71
N SER A 277 3.56 -18.50 -13.16
CA SER A 277 4.24 -19.58 -12.42
C SER A 277 5.66 -19.91 -12.91
N ARG A 278 6.16 -19.25 -13.97
CA ARG A 278 7.49 -19.52 -14.54
C ARG A 278 8.57 -18.50 -14.17
N PHE A 279 8.21 -17.27 -13.77
CA PHE A 279 9.22 -16.28 -13.39
C PHE A 279 9.71 -16.46 -11.94
N TRP A 280 8.84 -16.93 -11.03
CA TRP A 280 9.18 -17.17 -9.62
C TRP A 280 9.90 -18.51 -9.35
N LYS A 281 10.01 -19.40 -10.34
CA LYS A 281 10.75 -20.67 -10.19
C LYS A 281 12.26 -20.54 -10.42
N LYS A 282 12.75 -19.35 -10.78
CA LYS A 282 14.18 -19.10 -11.03
C LYS A 282 14.91 -18.37 -9.89
N ILE A 283 14.23 -18.13 -8.76
CA ILE A 283 14.81 -17.59 -7.51
C ILE A 283 14.93 -18.72 -6.46
N ARG A 284 15.16 -19.96 -6.93
CA ARG A 284 15.41 -21.16 -6.09
C ARG A 284 16.60 -21.97 -6.61
N SER A 285 17.62 -21.29 -7.13
CA SER A 285 18.97 -21.84 -7.31
C SER A 285 19.99 -20.86 -6.79
#